data_AF-K9RPH0-F1
#
_entry.id   AF-K9RPH0-F1
#
_cell.length_a   1.000
_cell.length_b   1.000
_cell.length_c   1.000
_cell.angle_alpha   90.00
_cell.angle_beta   90.00
_cell.angle_gamma   90.00
#
_symmetry.space_group_name_H-M   'P 1'
#
loop_
_entity.id
_entity.type
_entity.pdbx_description
1 polymer ?
#
loop_
_entity_poly.entity_id
_entity_poly.type
_entity_poly.pdbx_seq_one_letter_code
_entity_poly.pdbx_strand_id
1 'polypeptide(L)'
;MVINPQIFLPVGHLISEKEMKDKLLNLLNTVLVADVFLVLISFGWFVIAVIGRSTGIPLGLDLWYRLWEPLFTPAIGVLMAGALLSGITSWVSRKLEVRQ
;
A
#
# COMPACT_ATOMS: atom_id res chain seq x y z
N MET A 1 -25.28 -7.57 -49.42
CA MET A 1 -25.05 -8.44 -48.25
C MET A 1 -23.54 -8.53 -48.03
N VAL A 2 -22.96 -7.54 -47.35
CA VAL A 2 -21.52 -7.54 -47.03
C VAL A 2 -21.42 -7.83 -45.55
N ILE A 3 -21.08 -9.08 -45.23
CA ILE A 3 -20.74 -9.47 -43.87
C ILE A 3 -19.37 -8.84 -43.59
N ASN A 4 -19.34 -7.86 -42.68
CA ASN A 4 -18.12 -7.26 -42.18
C ASN A 4 -17.33 -8.34 -41.39
N PRO A 5 -16.09 -8.70 -41.76
CA PRO A 5 -15.35 -9.75 -41.06
C PRO A 5 -14.69 -9.29 -39.73
N GLN A 6 -14.92 -8.04 -39.28
CA GLN A 6 -14.32 -7.49 -38.06
C GLN A 6 -15.14 -7.71 -36.77
N ILE A 7 -16.24 -8.47 -36.82
CA ILE A 7 -17.16 -8.65 -35.67
C ILE A 7 -16.76 -9.77 -34.69
N PHE A 8 -15.55 -10.32 -34.82
CA PHE A 8 -15.06 -11.37 -33.92
C PHE A 8 -13.59 -11.13 -33.57
N LEU A 9 -13.32 -10.10 -32.78
CA LEU A 9 -12.06 -10.02 -32.03
C LEU A 9 -12.22 -10.78 -30.71
N PRO A 10 -11.29 -11.67 -30.33
CA PRO A 10 -11.35 -12.38 -29.05
C PRO A 10 -11.00 -11.42 -27.91
N VAL A 11 -12.01 -10.70 -27.39
CA VAL A 11 -11.88 -9.79 -26.23
C VAL A 11 -11.53 -10.56 -24.94
N GLY A 12 -11.65 -11.90 -24.94
CA GLY A 12 -11.40 -12.76 -23.78
C GLY A 12 -10.01 -12.63 -23.15
N HIS A 13 -8.97 -12.26 -23.91
CA HIS A 13 -7.62 -12.08 -23.36
C HIS A 13 -7.45 -10.73 -22.64
N LEU A 14 -8.13 -9.67 -23.09
CA LEU A 14 -7.98 -8.31 -22.53
C LEU A 14 -8.80 -8.10 -21.25
N ILE A 15 -9.88 -8.86 -21.06
CA ILE A 15 -10.74 -8.78 -19.86
C ILE A 15 -10.03 -9.40 -18.64
N SER A 16 -9.33 -10.53 -18.82
CA SER A 16 -8.60 -11.19 -17.73
C SER A 16 -7.43 -10.36 -17.20
N GLU A 17 -6.78 -9.56 -18.05
CA GLU A 17 -5.60 -8.78 -17.66
C GLU A 17 -5.98 -7.56 -16.80
N LYS A 18 -7.03 -6.81 -17.19
CA LYS A 18 -7.50 -5.63 -16.43
C LYS A 18 -8.08 -6.02 -15.07
N GLU A 19 -8.97 -7.01 -15.04
CA GLU A 19 -9.60 -7.50 -13.80
C GLU A 19 -8.57 -7.96 -12.75
N MET A 20 -7.52 -8.66 -13.18
CA MET A 20 -6.47 -9.13 -12.26
C MET A 20 -5.61 -7.99 -11.72
N LYS A 21 -5.28 -7.00 -12.56
CA LYS A 21 -4.52 -5.81 -12.16
C LYS A 21 -5.31 -4.96 -11.17
N ASP A 22 -6.59 -4.74 -11.41
CA ASP A 22 -7.45 -3.94 -10.53
C ASP A 22 -7.60 -4.59 -9.15
N LYS A 23 -7.73 -5.93 -9.09
CA LYS A 23 -7.73 -6.67 -7.83
C LYS A 23 -6.40 -6.53 -7.08
N LEU A 24 -5.26 -6.58 -7.78
CA LEU A 24 -3.93 -6.41 -7.17
C LEU A 24 -3.76 -4.98 -6.63
N LEU A 25 -4.11 -3.97 -7.42
CA LEU A 25 -4.04 -2.56 -6.99
C LEU A 25 -4.94 -2.30 -5.77
N ASN A 26 -6.16 -2.87 -5.75
CA ASN A 26 -7.06 -2.73 -4.62
C ASN A 26 -6.54 -3.46 -3.36
N LEU A 27 -5.95 -4.65 -3.51
CA LEU A 27 -5.29 -5.35 -2.41
C LEU A 27 -4.11 -4.53 -1.87
N LEU A 28 -3.26 -4.02 -2.75
CA LEU A 28 -2.11 -3.21 -2.39
C LEU A 28 -2.55 -1.95 -1.64
N ASN A 29 -3.55 -1.23 -2.15
CA ASN A 29 -4.12 -0.06 -1.48
C ASN A 29 -4.70 -0.41 -0.10
N THR A 30 -5.44 -1.52 0.02
CA THR A 30 -6.01 -1.96 1.30
C THR A 30 -4.94 -2.31 2.32
N VAL A 31 -3.90 -3.04 1.90
CA VAL A 31 -2.74 -3.37 2.75
C VAL A 31 -2.01 -2.10 3.16
N LEU A 32 -1.75 -1.17 2.23
CA LEU A 32 -1.05 0.08 2.51
C LEU A 32 -1.83 0.94 3.51
N VAL A 33 -3.14 1.06 3.33
CA VAL A 33 -4.02 1.80 4.26
C VAL A 33 -4.03 1.13 5.63
N ALA A 34 -4.19 -0.19 5.69
CA ALA A 34 -4.16 -0.94 6.95
C ALA A 34 -2.82 -0.78 7.68
N ASP A 35 -1.71 -0.79 6.94
CA ASP A 35 -0.36 -0.58 7.45
C ASP A 35 -0.19 0.82 8.07
N VAL A 36 -0.61 1.88 7.37
CA VAL A 36 -0.59 3.26 7.91
C VAL A 36 -1.40 3.37 9.20
N PHE A 37 -2.60 2.80 9.24
CA PHE A 37 -3.43 2.82 10.45
C PHE A 37 -2.78 2.05 11.60
N LEU A 38 -2.16 0.89 11.31
CA LEU A 38 -1.42 0.11 12.31
C LEU A 38 -0.31 0.95 12.92
N VAL A 39 0.49 1.65 12.10
CA VAL A 39 1.57 2.54 12.55
C VAL A 39 1.02 3.68 13.41
N LEU A 40 -0.09 4.31 13.01
CA LEU A 40 -0.70 5.43 13.74
C LEU A 40 -1.28 5.03 15.10
N ILE A 41 -2.07 3.95 15.17
CA ILE A 41 -2.65 3.42 16.43
C ILE A 41 -1.53 3.13 17.42
N SER A 42 -0.52 2.48 16.88
CA SER A 42 0.66 2.13 17.60
C SER A 42 1.34 3.38 18.15
N PHE A 43 1.55 4.43 17.36
CA PHE A 43 2.12 5.67 17.85
C PHE A 43 1.33 6.26 19.04
N GLY A 44 -0.01 6.13 19.02
CA GLY A 44 -0.86 6.46 20.17
C GLY A 44 -0.56 5.62 21.41
N TRP A 45 -0.42 4.31 21.26
CA TRP A 45 -0.01 3.40 22.34
C TRP A 45 1.38 3.73 22.89
N PHE A 46 2.32 4.10 22.01
CA PHE A 46 3.67 4.51 22.40
C PHE A 46 3.65 5.72 23.33
N VAL A 47 2.86 6.76 23.00
CA VAL A 47 2.71 7.94 23.86
C VAL A 47 2.19 7.55 25.25
N ILE A 48 1.17 6.68 25.30
CA ILE A 48 0.61 6.15 26.56
C ILE A 48 1.67 5.36 27.34
N ALA A 49 2.44 4.51 26.66
CA ALA A 49 3.48 3.70 27.27
C ALA A 49 4.64 4.55 27.83
N VAL A 50 5.04 5.62 27.12
CA VAL A 50 6.07 6.57 27.56
C VAL A 50 5.62 7.32 28.81
N ILE A 51 4.38 7.81 28.83
CA ILE A 51 3.80 8.43 30.02
C ILE A 51 3.75 7.40 31.17
N GLY A 52 3.41 6.15 30.86
CA GLY A 52 3.39 5.05 31.82
C GLY A 52 4.75 4.66 32.42
N ARG A 53 5.84 4.78 31.66
CA ARG A 53 7.19 4.54 32.18
C ARG A 53 7.54 5.51 33.31
N SER A 54 7.00 6.73 33.27
CA SER A 54 7.20 7.73 34.33
C SER A 54 6.54 7.36 35.66
N THR A 55 5.53 6.48 35.66
CA THR A 55 4.84 5.99 36.86
C THR A 55 5.37 4.64 37.37
N GLY A 56 6.50 4.15 36.84
CA GLY A 56 7.19 2.95 37.34
C GLY A 56 6.58 1.62 36.90
N ILE A 57 5.51 1.64 36.10
CA ILE A 57 4.88 0.45 35.53
C ILE A 57 5.28 0.37 34.05
N PRO A 58 5.93 -0.71 33.58
CA PRO A 58 6.19 -0.92 32.16
C PRO A 58 4.85 -1.24 31.47
N LEU A 59 4.08 -0.21 31.16
CA LEU A 59 2.75 -0.22 30.53
C LEU A 59 2.77 -0.70 29.06
N GLY A 60 3.71 -1.58 28.72
CA GLY A 60 3.88 -2.13 27.38
C GLY A 60 4.93 -1.41 26.54
N LEU A 61 5.79 -0.57 27.13
CA LEU A 61 6.90 0.07 26.40
C LEU A 61 7.95 -0.97 25.93
N ASP A 62 8.18 -2.02 26.73
CA ASP A 62 9.05 -3.14 26.35
C ASP A 62 8.42 -4.00 25.25
N LEU A 63 7.12 -4.29 25.38
CA LEU A 63 6.35 -5.02 24.36
C LEU A 63 6.30 -4.22 23.05
N TRP A 64 6.12 -2.90 23.14
CA TRP A 64 6.18 -1.98 22.02
C TRP A 64 7.52 -2.06 21.29
N TYR A 65 8.65 -1.96 22.01
CA TYR A 65 9.97 -2.07 21.38
C TYR A 65 10.18 -3.44 20.71
N ARG A 66 9.70 -4.52 21.33
CA ARG A 66 9.77 -5.87 20.74
C ARG A 66 8.85 -6.06 19.53
N LEU A 67 7.70 -5.37 19.49
CA LEU A 67 6.83 -5.32 18.32
C LEU A 67 7.41 -4.40 17.24
N TRP A 68 8.20 -3.40 17.62
CA TRP A 68 8.79 -2.42 16.72
C TRP A 68 9.62 -3.05 15.60
N GLU A 69 10.60 -3.87 15.97
CA GLU A 69 11.49 -4.55 15.03
C GLU A 69 10.75 -5.42 13.99
N PRO A 70 9.87 -6.36 14.37
CA PRO A 70 9.22 -7.27 13.43
C PRO A 70 7.98 -6.71 12.73
N LEU A 71 7.28 -5.70 13.25
CA LEU A 71 6.08 -5.14 12.61
C LEU A 71 6.37 -3.84 11.87
N PHE A 72 7.06 -2.89 12.48
CA PHE A 72 7.12 -1.52 11.96
C PHE A 72 8.23 -1.35 10.95
N THR A 73 9.37 -2.00 11.15
CA THR A 73 10.47 -2.01 10.17
C THR A 73 10.02 -2.51 8.80
N PRO A 74 9.35 -3.68 8.68
CA PRO A 74 8.82 -4.12 7.39
C PRO A 74 7.65 -3.26 6.88
N ALA A 75 6.75 -2.81 7.76
CA ALA A 75 5.64 -1.91 7.42
C ALA A 75 6.13 -0.63 6.71
N ILE A 76 7.09 0.07 7.31
CA ILE A 76 7.72 1.26 6.73
C ILE A 76 8.38 0.94 5.38
N GLY A 77 8.99 -0.24 5.24
CA GLY A 77 9.52 -0.72 3.97
C GLY A 77 8.46 -0.85 2.88
N VAL A 78 7.29 -1.39 3.21
CA VAL A 78 6.15 -1.50 2.28
C VAL A 78 5.58 -0.12 1.95
N LEU A 79 5.42 0.78 2.93
CA LEU A 79 5.00 2.16 2.69
C LEU A 79 5.96 2.91 1.77
N MET A 80 7.26 2.78 2.03
CA MET A 80 8.30 3.40 1.19
C MET A 80 8.25 2.83 -0.22
N ALA A 81 8.14 1.51 -0.38
CA ALA A 81 8.00 0.88 -1.69
C ALA A 81 6.74 1.37 -2.43
N GLY A 82 5.59 1.44 -1.75
CA GLY A 82 4.35 1.96 -2.31
C GLY A 82 4.45 3.43 -2.74
N ALA A 83 5.07 4.27 -1.90
CA ALA A 83 5.32 5.68 -2.21
C ALA A 83 6.29 5.86 -3.40
N LEU A 84 7.35 5.05 -3.45
CA LEU A 84 8.32 5.06 -4.57
C LEU A 84 7.66 4.63 -5.87
N LEU A 85 6.89 3.54 -5.87
CA LEU A 85 6.13 3.09 -7.03
C LEU A 85 5.15 4.17 -7.49
N SER A 86 4.40 4.78 -6.57
CA SER A 86 3.49 5.88 -6.88
C SER A 86 4.21 7.08 -7.50
N GLY A 87 5.35 7.48 -6.92
CA GLY A 87 6.18 8.58 -7.41
C GLY A 87 6.77 8.32 -8.78
N ILE A 88 7.34 7.12 -9.01
CA ILE A 88 7.91 6.73 -10.32
C ILE A 88 6.81 6.68 -11.38
N THR A 89 5.67 6.07 -11.06
CA THR A 89 4.54 5.96 -12.00
C THR A 89 4.03 7.35 -12.38
N SER A 90 3.85 8.25 -11.40
CA SER A 90 3.46 9.64 -11.64
C SER A 90 4.49 10.39 -12.50
N TRP A 91 5.79 10.21 -12.23
CA TRP A 91 6.85 10.85 -13.01
C TRP A 91 6.86 10.40 -14.48
N VAL A 92 6.70 9.09 -14.73
CA VAL A 92 6.61 8.53 -16.08
C VAL A 92 5.37 9.03 -16.80
N SER A 93 4.19 8.98 -16.16
CA SER A 93 2.93 9.48 -16.74
C SER A 93 3.03 10.95 -17.13
N ARG A 94 3.57 11.80 -16.25
CA ARG A 94 3.75 13.23 -16.53
C ARG A 94 4.69 13.45 -17.72
N LYS A 95 5.74 12.64 -17.86
CA LYS A 95 6.69 12.78 -18.97
C LYS A 95 6.12 12.33 -20.31
N LEU A 96 5.16 11.40 -20.31
CA LEU A 96 4.42 10.99 -21.50
C LEU A 96 3.35 12.02 -21.88
N GLU A 97 2.65 12.58 -20.89
CA GLU A 97 1.62 13.59 -21.08
C GLU A 97 2.19 14.92 -21.60
N VAL A 98 3.37 15.33 -21.11
CA VAL A 98 4.09 16.53 -21.59
C VAL A 98 4.55 16.42 -23.05
N ARG A 99 4.46 15.24 -23.69
CA ARG A 99 4.84 15.01 -25.10
C ARG A 99 3.66 14.92 -26.08
N GLN A 100 2.42 15.10 -25.63
CA GLN A 100 1.25 15.29 -26.50
C GLN A 100 0.85 16.76 -26.56
#